data_AF-A0A0K2SGK8-F1
#
_entry.id   AF-A0A0K2SGK8-F1
#
_cell.length_a   1.000
_cell.length_b   1.000
_cell.length_c   1.000
_cell.angle_alpha   90.00
_cell.angle_beta   90.00
_cell.angle_gamma   90.00
#
_symmetry.space_group_name_H-M   'P 1'
#
loop_
_entity.id
_entity.type
_entity.pdbx_description
1 polymer ?
#
loop_
_entity_poly.entity_id
_entity_poly.type
_entity_poly.pdbx_seq_one_letter_code
_entity_poly.pdbx_strand_id
1 'polypeptide(L)'
;MCHFSRQRLIQTADSPEEAEAVWVDQRAFLMARHPFQCVVCHGGVSPASGKEMAHEGLIEDPGAPEVLGQSCGQEKCHPEIAETYPTSLHATVQGLKNGAYEVLPPEEAERVVSGRCNTCHAGCSDCHLAEGDGNLRVASHDFSATNGSDVCIRCHQETGTGFEGAEGFFGPSVHASAGLECTDCHRGSEVHGTGEALSNLRQAIAISCTDCHRQPGTVVRGLEVPQYQTGGENVSHALHEESLDCTACHIEWNYNCYGCHGYDEAAQPKGYQSFDTEVHLAVDPAKDKVATVVHAPMSRTVGGREYAYGAWAFKNRHALQVAPRSCEECHADGSIFIDSRWRRAPFVGTFSGAEFVADETVDAIRVSREAALALAAWFMPERDQATAQAAQVSLDGVEEGDHVAVRWALWFYRVLIPLVIGGFILLIVLDVRRRSLHRREGRAS
;
A
#
# COMPACT_ATOMS: atom_id res chain seq x y z
N MET A 1 -40.83 -16.70 16.67
CA MET A 1 -39.48 -16.71 17.28
C MET A 1 -39.36 -15.54 18.24
N CYS A 2 -38.66 -15.70 19.36
CA CYS A 2 -38.53 -14.65 20.39
C CYS A 2 -37.87 -13.38 19.84
N HIS A 3 -36.81 -13.52 19.04
CA HIS A 3 -36.01 -12.42 18.54
C HIS A 3 -36.69 -11.50 17.51
N PHE A 4 -37.81 -11.92 16.91
CA PHE A 4 -38.62 -11.08 16.01
C PHE A 4 -39.70 -10.26 16.74
N SER A 5 -39.89 -10.46 18.04
CA SER A 5 -40.94 -9.80 18.83
C SER A 5 -40.35 -9.03 19.99
N ARG A 6 -40.25 -7.69 19.84
CA ARG A 6 -39.83 -6.79 20.92
C ARG A 6 -40.62 -7.01 22.20
N GLN A 7 -41.93 -7.21 22.10
CA GLN A 7 -42.79 -7.46 23.26
C GLN A 7 -42.39 -8.73 24.02
N ARG A 8 -42.07 -9.83 23.31
CA ARG A 8 -41.61 -11.06 23.97
C ARG A 8 -40.23 -10.86 24.59
N LEU A 9 -39.30 -10.20 23.89
CA LEU A 9 -37.96 -9.92 24.41
C LEU A 9 -38.01 -9.09 25.69
N ILE A 10 -38.82 -8.02 25.75
CA ILE A 10 -39.00 -7.20 26.95
C ILE A 10 -39.53 -8.02 28.15
N GLN A 11 -40.29 -9.09 27.89
CA GLN A 11 -40.83 -9.96 28.94
C GLN A 11 -39.83 -11.02 29.43
N THR A 12 -38.78 -11.32 28.67
CA THR A 12 -37.85 -12.44 28.92
C THR A 12 -36.38 -12.03 29.07
N ALA A 13 -36.02 -10.80 28.70
CA ALA A 13 -34.69 -10.23 28.88
C ALA A 13 -34.53 -9.68 30.31
N ASP A 14 -33.30 -9.60 30.79
CA ASP A 14 -33.02 -9.11 32.13
C ASP A 14 -33.08 -7.57 32.18
N SER A 15 -33.01 -6.91 31.02
CA SER A 15 -33.22 -5.47 30.86
C SER A 15 -33.82 -5.07 29.51
N PRO A 16 -34.43 -3.88 29.39
CA PRO A 16 -34.86 -3.33 28.10
C PRO A 16 -33.71 -3.11 27.11
N GLU A 17 -32.50 -2.83 27.60
CA GLU A 17 -31.32 -2.65 26.76
C GLU A 17 -30.86 -3.96 26.13
N GLU A 18 -30.84 -5.04 26.90
CA GLU A 18 -30.57 -6.40 26.39
C GLU A 18 -31.64 -6.82 25.38
N ALA A 19 -32.91 -6.55 25.67
CA ALA A 19 -34.02 -6.83 24.75
C ALA A 19 -33.85 -6.13 23.39
N GLU A 20 -33.37 -4.89 23.39
CA GLU A 20 -33.10 -4.17 22.15
C GLU A 20 -31.84 -4.68 21.45
N ALA A 21 -30.80 -5.06 22.20
CA ALA A 21 -29.53 -5.53 21.66
C ALA A 21 -29.65 -6.84 20.85
N VAL A 22 -30.61 -7.70 21.19
CA VAL A 22 -30.82 -9.01 20.53
C VAL A 22 -32.07 -9.05 19.65
N TRP A 23 -32.71 -7.91 19.44
CA TRP A 23 -33.87 -7.81 18.56
C TRP A 23 -33.46 -7.83 17.09
N VAL A 24 -34.18 -8.61 16.29
CA VAL A 24 -33.98 -8.73 14.84
C VAL A 24 -35.27 -8.27 14.15
N ASP A 25 -35.14 -7.41 13.15
CA ASP A 25 -36.27 -7.03 12.31
C ASP A 25 -36.57 -8.19 11.35
N GLN A 26 -37.75 -8.80 11.52
CA GLN A 26 -38.13 -9.97 10.72
C GLN A 26 -38.16 -9.67 9.22
N ARG A 27 -38.57 -8.47 8.82
CA ARG A 27 -38.69 -8.14 7.40
C ARG A 27 -37.31 -7.92 6.79
N ALA A 28 -36.44 -7.20 7.48
CA ALA A 28 -35.06 -7.00 7.05
C ALA A 28 -34.31 -8.34 6.98
N PHE A 29 -34.44 -9.18 8.01
CA PHE A 29 -33.84 -10.51 8.05
C PHE A 29 -34.25 -11.40 6.87
N LEU A 30 -35.53 -11.43 6.54
CA LEU A 30 -36.02 -12.22 5.41
C LEU A 30 -35.55 -11.68 4.04
N MET A 31 -35.04 -10.44 3.99
CA MET A 31 -34.43 -9.84 2.81
C MET A 31 -32.90 -9.93 2.81
N ALA A 32 -32.29 -10.39 3.91
CA ALA A 32 -30.85 -10.57 4.03
C ALA A 32 -30.36 -11.70 3.11
N ARG A 33 -29.05 -11.71 2.85
CA ARG A 33 -28.39 -12.76 2.04
C ARG A 33 -28.31 -14.13 2.71
N HIS A 34 -28.32 -14.17 4.05
CA HIS A 34 -28.27 -15.40 4.83
C HIS A 34 -29.52 -15.58 5.72
N PRO A 35 -30.74 -15.70 5.14
CA PRO A 35 -31.98 -15.78 5.90
C PRO A 35 -32.23 -17.22 6.42
N PHE A 36 -31.22 -17.83 7.03
CA PHE A 36 -31.28 -19.18 7.58
C PHE A 36 -32.05 -19.24 8.90
N GLN A 37 -32.37 -20.44 9.39
CA GLN A 37 -32.83 -20.55 10.77
C GLN A 37 -31.68 -20.14 11.70
N CYS A 38 -31.97 -19.42 12.79
CA CYS A 38 -30.96 -18.89 13.70
C CYS A 38 -29.97 -19.98 14.15
N VAL A 39 -30.49 -21.18 14.41
CA VAL A 39 -29.71 -22.34 14.88
C VAL A 39 -28.69 -22.88 13.88
N VAL A 40 -28.78 -22.49 12.61
CA VAL A 40 -27.80 -22.86 11.59
C VAL A 40 -26.45 -22.23 11.90
N CYS A 41 -26.42 -20.97 12.32
CA CYS A 41 -25.17 -20.27 12.63
C CYS A 41 -24.91 -20.23 14.15
N HIS A 42 -25.95 -19.98 14.93
CA HIS A 42 -25.84 -19.79 16.37
C HIS A 42 -26.01 -21.09 17.17
N GLY A 43 -26.24 -22.25 16.56
CA GLY A 43 -26.52 -23.48 17.31
C GLY A 43 -27.78 -23.35 18.19
N GLY A 44 -27.76 -23.94 19.38
CA GLY A 44 -28.96 -23.95 20.23
C GLY A 44 -30.00 -25.00 19.81
N VAL A 45 -31.18 -24.92 20.40
CA VAL A 45 -32.26 -25.90 20.20
C VAL A 45 -33.46 -25.26 19.50
N SER A 46 -33.86 -25.84 18.37
CA SER A 46 -35.09 -25.47 17.66
C SER A 46 -35.82 -26.70 17.12
N PRO A 47 -37.12 -26.88 17.40
CA PRO A 47 -37.97 -25.98 18.20
C PRO A 47 -37.71 -26.13 19.72
N ALA A 48 -37.92 -25.06 20.49
CA ALA A 48 -37.79 -25.05 21.95
C ALA A 48 -38.97 -24.31 22.62
N SER A 49 -39.31 -24.66 23.86
CA SER A 49 -40.47 -24.11 24.59
C SER A 49 -40.14 -22.97 25.55
N GLY A 50 -38.87 -22.59 25.74
CA GLY A 50 -38.43 -21.54 26.67
C GLY A 50 -37.02 -21.01 26.35
N LYS A 51 -36.63 -19.89 26.98
CA LYS A 51 -35.35 -19.18 26.76
C LYS A 51 -34.17 -20.09 27.04
N GLU A 52 -34.17 -20.75 28.18
CA GLU A 52 -33.07 -21.61 28.65
C GLU A 52 -32.85 -22.79 27.71
N MET A 53 -33.93 -23.47 27.31
CA MET A 53 -33.85 -24.59 26.37
C MET A 53 -33.41 -24.13 24.97
N ALA A 54 -33.92 -22.99 24.48
CA ALA A 54 -33.57 -22.48 23.16
C ALA A 54 -32.07 -22.13 23.05
N HIS A 55 -31.46 -21.68 24.15
CA HIS A 55 -30.06 -21.26 24.20
C HIS A 55 -29.10 -22.36 24.70
N GLU A 56 -29.57 -23.59 24.93
CA GLU A 56 -28.69 -24.71 25.29
C GLU A 56 -27.75 -25.04 24.12
N GLY A 57 -26.44 -24.79 24.30
CA GLY A 57 -25.45 -24.94 23.23
C GLY A 57 -25.44 -23.81 22.20
N LEU A 58 -25.91 -22.62 22.57
CA LEU A 58 -25.83 -21.41 21.75
C LEU A 58 -24.37 -20.98 21.55
N ILE A 59 -24.05 -20.64 20.30
CA ILE A 59 -22.86 -19.92 19.87
C ILE A 59 -23.21 -18.43 19.84
N GLU A 60 -22.66 -17.67 20.78
CA GLU A 60 -22.94 -16.24 20.91
C GLU A 60 -22.43 -15.45 19.70
N ASP A 61 -21.19 -15.71 19.26
CA ASP A 61 -20.59 -15.12 18.06
C ASP A 61 -20.21 -16.20 17.04
N PRO A 62 -21.04 -16.44 16.01
CA PRO A 62 -20.73 -17.39 14.95
C PRO A 62 -19.55 -16.98 14.06
N GLY A 63 -19.13 -15.71 14.09
CA GLY A 63 -18.00 -15.21 13.31
C GLY A 63 -16.65 -15.45 13.95
N ALA A 64 -16.62 -15.90 15.21
CA ALA A 64 -15.38 -16.11 15.95
C ALA A 64 -14.55 -17.27 15.37
N PRO A 65 -13.20 -17.11 15.22
CA PRO A 65 -12.32 -18.12 14.64
C PRO A 65 -12.44 -19.53 15.24
N GLU A 66 -12.71 -19.62 16.54
CA GLU A 66 -12.73 -20.88 17.30
C GLU A 66 -13.93 -21.78 16.96
N VAL A 67 -14.99 -21.20 16.39
CA VAL A 67 -16.26 -21.90 16.12
C VAL A 67 -16.62 -21.94 14.64
N LEU A 68 -15.75 -21.43 13.74
CA LEU A 68 -16.07 -21.33 12.31
C LEU A 68 -16.51 -22.66 11.69
N GLY A 69 -15.90 -23.80 12.07
CA GLY A 69 -16.31 -25.11 11.56
C GLY A 69 -17.75 -25.51 11.95
N GLN A 70 -18.31 -24.90 13.00
CA GLN A 70 -19.68 -25.12 13.47
C GLN A 70 -20.66 -24.08 12.90
N SER A 71 -20.18 -23.00 12.28
CA SER A 71 -20.98 -21.90 11.74
C SER A 71 -20.74 -21.71 10.23
N CYS A 72 -19.91 -20.76 9.84
CA CYS A 72 -19.65 -20.36 8.46
C CYS A 72 -18.94 -21.46 7.65
N GLY A 73 -18.19 -22.33 8.31
CA GLY A 73 -17.38 -23.42 7.73
C GLY A 73 -18.08 -24.76 7.60
N GLN A 74 -19.40 -24.83 7.80
CA GLN A 74 -20.15 -26.07 7.53
C GLN A 74 -20.03 -26.49 6.06
N GLU A 75 -20.19 -27.79 5.77
CA GLU A 75 -19.92 -28.44 4.47
C GLU A 75 -20.54 -27.74 3.23
N LYS A 76 -21.66 -27.01 3.40
CA LYS A 76 -22.38 -26.35 2.31
C LYS A 76 -22.28 -24.83 2.30
N CYS A 77 -21.40 -24.28 3.14
CA CYS A 77 -21.24 -22.84 3.35
C CYS A 77 -19.89 -22.39 2.76
N HIS A 78 -18.93 -22.04 3.63
CA HIS A 78 -17.60 -21.57 3.25
C HIS A 78 -16.49 -22.40 3.92
N PRO A 79 -16.51 -23.75 3.77
CA PRO A 79 -15.58 -24.63 4.48
C PRO A 79 -14.11 -24.34 4.13
N GLU A 80 -13.81 -24.01 2.88
CA GLU A 80 -12.44 -23.73 2.45
C GLU A 80 -11.89 -22.43 3.07
N ILE A 81 -12.70 -21.37 3.11
CA ILE A 81 -12.31 -20.10 3.73
C ILE A 81 -12.16 -20.28 5.25
N ALA A 82 -13.09 -21.00 5.88
CA ALA A 82 -13.06 -21.27 7.31
C ALA A 82 -11.84 -22.12 7.73
N GLU A 83 -11.33 -22.97 6.84
CA GLU A 83 -10.13 -23.77 7.07
C GLU A 83 -8.86 -22.90 7.03
N THR A 84 -8.74 -21.96 6.09
CA THR A 84 -7.54 -21.13 5.94
C THR A 84 -7.53 -19.92 6.86
N TYR A 85 -8.69 -19.32 7.16
CA TYR A 85 -8.81 -18.07 7.91
C TYR A 85 -8.06 -18.05 9.25
N PRO A 86 -8.08 -19.10 10.08
CA PRO A 86 -7.36 -19.12 11.36
C PRO A 86 -5.85 -18.93 11.24
N THR A 87 -5.27 -19.16 10.06
CA THR A 87 -3.83 -18.93 9.79
C THR A 87 -3.52 -17.54 9.23
N SER A 88 -4.55 -16.79 8.84
CA SER A 88 -4.40 -15.43 8.29
C SER A 88 -3.82 -14.45 9.31
N LEU A 89 -3.27 -13.34 8.82
CA LEU A 89 -2.81 -12.26 9.68
C LEU A 89 -3.96 -11.48 10.33
N HIS A 90 -5.17 -11.49 9.76
CA HIS A 90 -6.35 -10.86 10.37
C HIS A 90 -6.86 -11.65 11.58
N ALA A 91 -6.78 -12.99 11.52
CA ALA A 91 -7.13 -13.85 12.66
C ALA A 91 -6.04 -13.86 13.74
N THR A 92 -4.75 -13.91 13.36
CA THR A 92 -3.65 -14.16 14.30
C THR A 92 -2.94 -12.91 14.81
N VAL A 93 -2.99 -11.83 14.03
CA VAL A 93 -2.16 -10.60 14.11
C VAL A 93 -0.66 -10.86 14.29
N GLN A 94 -0.19 -12.04 13.85
CA GLN A 94 1.16 -12.52 14.15
C GLN A 94 2.26 -11.61 13.60
N GLY A 95 2.04 -11.01 12.43
CA GLY A 95 2.98 -10.05 11.84
C GLY A 95 3.21 -8.81 12.72
N LEU A 96 2.16 -8.31 13.37
CA LEU A 96 2.25 -7.19 14.30
C LEU A 96 2.93 -7.61 15.61
N LYS A 97 2.58 -8.79 16.14
CA LYS A 97 3.22 -9.37 17.32
C LYS A 97 4.72 -9.49 17.10
N ASN A 98 5.15 -10.13 16.02
CA ASN A 98 6.56 -10.32 15.70
C ASN A 98 7.31 -8.99 15.60
N GLY A 99 6.72 -7.98 14.94
CA GLY A 99 7.29 -6.64 14.90
C GLY A 99 7.44 -6.00 16.30
N ALA A 100 6.47 -6.20 17.19
CA ALA A 100 6.54 -5.72 18.57
C ALA A 100 7.69 -6.40 19.35
N TYR A 101 7.83 -7.74 19.28
CA TYR A 101 8.94 -8.44 19.95
C TYR A 101 10.32 -8.17 19.30
N GLU A 102 10.37 -7.68 18.05
CA GLU A 102 11.62 -7.26 17.40
C GLU A 102 12.17 -5.95 18.01
N VAL A 103 11.28 -5.01 18.32
CA VAL A 103 11.65 -3.65 18.77
C VAL A 103 11.53 -3.44 20.28
N LEU A 104 10.74 -4.25 20.98
CA LEU A 104 10.49 -4.15 22.42
C LEU A 104 11.10 -5.34 23.19
N PRO A 105 11.54 -5.15 24.45
CA PRO A 105 11.86 -6.22 25.37
C PRO A 105 10.66 -7.16 25.55
N PRO A 106 10.88 -8.46 25.80
CA PRO A 106 9.81 -9.45 25.84
C PRO A 106 8.65 -9.08 26.76
N GLU A 107 8.92 -8.56 27.97
CA GLU A 107 7.88 -8.19 28.93
C GLU A 107 7.05 -6.97 28.47
N GLU A 108 7.68 -6.00 27.81
CA GLU A 108 7.01 -4.82 27.28
C GLU A 108 6.25 -5.15 25.98
N ALA A 109 6.84 -5.98 25.12
CA ALA A 109 6.17 -6.54 23.95
C ALA A 109 4.89 -7.26 24.35
N GLU A 110 4.96 -8.16 25.34
CA GLU A 110 3.81 -8.90 25.86
C GLU A 110 2.72 -7.96 26.37
N ARG A 111 3.10 -6.91 27.11
CA ARG A 111 2.16 -5.90 27.63
C ARG A 111 1.47 -5.13 26.50
N VAL A 112 2.20 -4.75 25.45
CA VAL A 112 1.64 -4.05 24.29
C VAL A 112 0.71 -4.98 23.50
N VAL A 113 1.15 -6.22 23.27
CA VAL A 113 0.38 -7.22 22.53
C VAL A 113 -0.92 -7.54 23.25
N SER A 114 -0.86 -7.89 24.54
CA SER A 114 -2.04 -8.22 25.35
C SER A 114 -2.98 -7.03 25.55
N GLY A 115 -2.45 -5.80 25.64
CA GLY A 115 -3.25 -4.61 25.95
C GLY A 115 -3.88 -3.91 24.74
N ARG A 116 -3.38 -4.12 23.52
CA ARG A 116 -3.81 -3.36 22.33
C ARG A 116 -4.11 -4.20 21.08
N CYS A 117 -3.53 -5.38 20.92
CA CYS A 117 -3.73 -6.13 19.68
C CYS A 117 -5.15 -6.70 19.54
N ASN A 118 -5.85 -6.92 20.66
CA ASN A 118 -7.22 -7.45 20.69
C ASN A 118 -8.27 -6.50 20.09
N THR A 119 -7.94 -5.23 19.81
CA THR A 119 -8.85 -4.32 19.12
C THR A 119 -8.87 -4.51 17.61
N CYS A 120 -8.01 -5.37 17.07
CA CYS A 120 -7.86 -5.60 15.63
C CYS A 120 -7.94 -7.08 15.21
N HIS A 121 -8.02 -8.02 16.16
CA HIS A 121 -8.32 -9.42 15.84
C HIS A 121 -9.75 -9.49 15.30
N ALA A 122 -9.92 -10.03 14.09
CA ALA A 122 -11.21 -10.03 13.40
C ALA A 122 -11.79 -11.45 13.28
N GLY A 123 -13.11 -11.56 13.44
CA GLY A 123 -13.95 -12.66 12.98
C GLY A 123 -14.65 -12.32 11.65
N CYS A 124 -15.44 -13.27 11.13
CA CYS A 124 -16.14 -13.07 9.84
C CYS A 124 -17.15 -11.92 9.89
N SER A 125 -17.82 -11.74 11.04
CA SER A 125 -18.83 -10.72 11.28
C SER A 125 -18.24 -9.31 11.32
N ASP A 126 -17.01 -9.13 11.80
CA ASP A 126 -16.39 -7.80 11.90
C ASP A 126 -16.23 -7.10 10.55
N CYS A 127 -16.07 -7.88 9.47
CA CYS A 127 -15.95 -7.35 8.12
C CYS A 127 -17.21 -7.52 7.29
N HIS A 128 -17.85 -8.69 7.35
CA HIS A 128 -18.92 -9.02 6.42
C HIS A 128 -20.31 -8.61 6.91
N LEU A 129 -20.51 -8.27 8.18
CA LEU A 129 -21.83 -7.88 8.66
C LEU A 129 -22.13 -6.42 8.26
N ALA A 130 -23.15 -6.24 7.42
CA ALA A 130 -23.35 -5.01 6.65
C ALA A 130 -23.90 -3.81 7.44
N GLU A 131 -24.43 -4.03 8.64
CA GLU A 131 -24.95 -2.96 9.51
C GLU A 131 -24.16 -2.89 10.82
N GLY A 132 -23.86 -1.67 11.27
CA GLY A 132 -23.28 -1.42 12.59
C GLY A 132 -22.08 -0.47 12.58
N ASP A 133 -21.98 0.31 13.65
CA ASP A 133 -20.88 1.21 14.03
C ASP A 133 -19.76 0.47 14.79
N GLY A 134 -19.59 -0.84 14.55
CA GLY A 134 -18.66 -1.69 15.29
C GLY A 134 -19.27 -2.35 16.53
N ASN A 135 -20.57 -2.14 16.80
CA ASN A 135 -21.32 -3.00 17.71
C ASN A 135 -22.08 -4.05 16.90
N LEU A 136 -21.95 -5.33 17.30
CA LEU A 136 -22.59 -6.53 16.75
C LEU A 136 -24.15 -6.52 16.80
N ARG A 137 -24.77 -5.36 17.00
CA ARG A 137 -26.23 -5.18 17.11
C ARG A 137 -26.80 -4.92 15.72
N VAL A 138 -27.27 -5.98 15.07
CA VAL A 138 -27.67 -5.92 13.65
C VAL A 138 -29.12 -6.35 13.50
N ALA A 139 -29.97 -5.40 13.13
CA ALA A 139 -31.40 -5.67 12.97
C ALA A 139 -31.68 -6.59 11.77
N SER A 140 -30.85 -6.58 10.73
CA SER A 140 -31.04 -7.39 9.53
C SER A 140 -30.30 -8.73 9.49
N HIS A 141 -29.13 -8.84 10.15
CA HIS A 141 -28.15 -9.93 9.91
C HIS A 141 -27.79 -10.10 8.42
N ASP A 142 -27.68 -9.00 7.66
CA ASP A 142 -27.25 -9.05 6.28
C ASP A 142 -25.71 -9.09 6.15
N PHE A 143 -25.21 -10.02 5.33
CA PHE A 143 -23.77 -10.27 5.18
C PHE A 143 -23.26 -10.00 3.77
N SER A 144 -22.29 -9.10 3.66
CA SER A 144 -21.63 -8.69 2.44
C SER A 144 -20.58 -9.66 1.95
N ALA A 145 -20.73 -10.15 0.71
CA ALA A 145 -19.70 -10.97 0.08
C ALA A 145 -18.44 -10.17 -0.27
N THR A 146 -18.59 -8.87 -0.56
CA THR A 146 -17.49 -7.94 -0.84
C THR A 146 -17.75 -6.65 -0.10
N ASN A 147 -16.74 -6.18 0.63
CA ASN A 147 -16.84 -5.02 1.50
C ASN A 147 -16.23 -3.78 0.83
N GLY A 148 -16.79 -2.61 1.14
CA GLY A 148 -16.20 -1.33 0.80
C GLY A 148 -14.97 -1.02 1.67
N SER A 149 -14.20 -0.02 1.26
CA SER A 149 -13.01 0.42 2.00
C SER A 149 -13.34 0.91 3.41
N ASP A 150 -14.55 1.41 3.64
CA ASP A 150 -15.01 1.92 4.93
C ASP A 150 -14.89 0.87 6.07
N VAL A 151 -15.10 -0.41 5.74
CA VAL A 151 -14.93 -1.52 6.70
C VAL A 151 -13.46 -1.70 7.06
N CYS A 152 -12.58 -1.69 6.05
CA CYS A 152 -11.15 -1.88 6.23
C CYS A 152 -10.53 -0.72 7.04
N ILE A 153 -10.94 0.52 6.74
CA ILE A 153 -10.34 1.74 7.27
C ILE A 153 -10.61 1.93 8.77
N ARG A 154 -11.68 1.33 9.32
CA ARG A 154 -11.94 1.33 10.78
C ARG A 154 -10.73 0.84 11.58
N CYS A 155 -10.05 -0.21 11.08
CA CYS A 155 -8.84 -0.76 11.68
C CYS A 155 -7.56 -0.30 10.97
N HIS A 156 -7.59 -0.14 9.64
CA HIS A 156 -6.45 0.26 8.82
C HIS A 156 -6.37 1.77 8.60
N GLN A 157 -6.62 2.57 9.64
CA GLN A 157 -6.79 4.02 9.54
C GLN A 157 -5.63 4.72 8.83
N GLU A 158 -4.37 4.38 9.17
CA GLU A 158 -3.20 5.00 8.53
C GLU A 158 -3.13 4.74 7.02
N THR A 159 -3.48 3.53 6.59
CA THR A 159 -3.55 3.18 5.16
C THR A 159 -4.75 3.87 4.50
N GLY A 160 -5.88 3.92 5.21
CA GLY A 160 -7.08 4.63 4.79
C GLY A 160 -6.83 6.10 4.52
N THR A 161 -6.16 6.81 5.42
CA THR A 161 -5.84 8.24 5.24
C THR A 161 -4.97 8.47 4.01
N GLY A 162 -4.01 7.59 3.70
CA GLY A 162 -3.24 7.75 2.47
C GLY A 162 -4.02 7.35 1.21
N PHE A 163 -4.97 6.41 1.32
CA PHE A 163 -5.82 6.01 0.19
C PHE A 163 -6.93 7.02 -0.12
N GLU A 164 -7.69 7.45 0.87
CA GLU A 164 -8.82 8.40 0.77
C GLU A 164 -8.40 9.87 0.83
N GLY A 165 -7.18 10.15 1.28
CA GLY A 165 -6.67 11.49 1.48
C GLY A 165 -6.78 11.97 2.93
N ALA A 166 -6.09 13.06 3.21
CA ALA A 166 -6.11 13.73 4.52
C ALA A 166 -6.84 15.07 4.39
N GLU A 167 -8.02 15.17 4.98
CA GLU A 167 -8.87 16.36 4.88
C GLU A 167 -8.10 17.64 5.23
N GLY A 168 -8.08 18.60 4.31
CA GLY A 168 -7.39 19.88 4.48
C GLY A 168 -5.88 19.88 4.19
N PHE A 169 -5.28 18.72 3.92
CA PHE A 169 -3.84 18.59 3.65
C PHE A 169 -3.56 17.94 2.29
N PHE A 170 -4.15 16.77 2.00
CA PHE A 170 -3.87 15.97 0.82
C PHE A 170 -5.12 15.35 0.22
N GLY A 171 -5.16 15.26 -1.10
CA GLY A 171 -6.24 14.58 -1.82
C GLY A 171 -6.16 13.05 -1.71
N PRO A 172 -7.22 12.35 -2.14
CA PRO A 172 -7.23 10.90 -2.29
C PRO A 172 -6.16 10.43 -3.26
N SER A 173 -5.74 9.18 -3.07
CA SER A 173 -4.97 8.46 -4.08
C SER A 173 -5.72 8.42 -5.42
N VAL A 174 -4.99 8.24 -6.51
CA VAL A 174 -5.59 8.18 -7.85
C VAL A 174 -6.51 6.98 -8.05
N HIS A 175 -6.24 5.88 -7.33
CA HIS A 175 -7.09 4.69 -7.36
C HIS A 175 -8.40 4.96 -6.60
N ALA A 176 -8.34 5.56 -5.42
CA ALA A 176 -9.55 5.99 -4.69
C ALA A 176 -10.34 7.04 -5.49
N SER A 177 -9.65 7.99 -6.12
CA SER A 177 -10.27 9.01 -6.99
C SER A 177 -10.99 8.40 -8.19
N ALA A 178 -10.51 7.26 -8.69
CA ALA A 178 -11.16 6.48 -9.74
C ALA A 178 -12.30 5.58 -9.22
N GLY A 179 -12.58 5.61 -7.91
CA GLY A 179 -13.66 4.84 -7.27
C GLY A 179 -13.31 3.38 -7.01
N LEU A 180 -12.02 3.02 -6.97
CA LEU A 180 -11.59 1.70 -6.52
C LEU A 180 -11.70 1.59 -5.00
N GLU A 181 -11.94 0.36 -4.54
CA GLU A 181 -11.97 0.00 -3.13
C GLU A 181 -10.73 -0.81 -2.73
N CYS A 182 -10.46 -0.95 -1.43
CA CYS A 182 -9.38 -1.82 -0.94
C CYS A 182 -9.49 -3.24 -1.52
N THR A 183 -10.72 -3.75 -1.62
CA THR A 183 -11.03 -5.08 -2.16
C THR A 183 -10.90 -5.17 -3.67
N ASP A 184 -10.58 -4.09 -4.38
CA ASP A 184 -10.25 -4.14 -5.80
C ASP A 184 -8.81 -4.57 -6.08
N CYS A 185 -7.92 -4.35 -5.11
CA CYS A 185 -6.53 -4.78 -5.15
C CYS A 185 -6.26 -5.94 -4.18
N HIS A 186 -6.75 -5.83 -2.94
CA HIS A 186 -6.50 -6.81 -1.88
C HIS A 186 -7.65 -7.82 -1.76
N ARG A 187 -7.40 -9.07 -2.17
CA ARG A 187 -8.47 -10.07 -2.32
C ARG A 187 -8.08 -11.46 -1.82
N GLY A 188 -9.11 -12.28 -1.61
CA GLY A 188 -8.97 -13.73 -1.43
C GLY A 188 -8.02 -14.08 -0.30
N SER A 189 -6.94 -14.81 -0.63
CA SER A 189 -5.99 -15.34 0.33
C SER A 189 -5.15 -14.27 1.05
N GLU A 190 -5.04 -13.05 0.52
CA GLU A 190 -4.36 -11.96 1.24
C GLU A 190 -5.14 -11.56 2.52
N VAL A 191 -6.47 -11.73 2.49
CA VAL A 191 -7.36 -11.45 3.62
C VAL A 191 -7.67 -12.72 4.40
N HIS A 192 -8.10 -13.78 3.71
CA HIS A 192 -8.57 -15.04 4.28
C HIS A 192 -7.47 -16.07 4.58
N GLY A 193 -6.21 -15.74 4.32
CA GLY A 193 -5.08 -16.66 4.49
C GLY A 193 -5.01 -17.73 3.40
N THR A 194 -3.89 -18.45 3.40
CA THR A 194 -3.59 -19.54 2.46
C THR A 194 -3.59 -20.92 3.14
N GLY A 195 -3.81 -20.98 4.45
CA GLY A 195 -3.54 -22.17 5.28
C GLY A 195 -2.10 -22.22 5.80
N GLU A 196 -1.22 -21.31 5.36
CA GLU A 196 0.12 -21.16 5.88
C GLU A 196 0.20 -19.97 6.83
N ALA A 197 0.78 -20.21 8.02
CA ALA A 197 1.00 -19.15 9.00
C ALA A 197 2.11 -18.21 8.52
N LEU A 198 1.76 -16.94 8.33
CA LEU A 198 2.69 -15.91 7.89
C LEU A 198 3.33 -15.21 9.10
N SER A 199 4.62 -14.88 8.98
CA SER A 199 5.37 -14.26 10.07
C SER A 199 5.46 -12.74 9.98
N ASN A 200 5.14 -12.16 8.82
CA ASN A 200 5.17 -10.73 8.59
C ASN A 200 4.10 -10.28 7.59
N LEU A 201 3.77 -8.99 7.65
CA LEU A 201 2.72 -8.37 6.84
C LEU A 201 3.00 -8.43 5.33
N ARG A 202 4.27 -8.41 4.90
CA ARG A 202 4.63 -8.35 3.48
C ARG A 202 4.39 -9.67 2.76
N GLN A 203 4.54 -10.78 3.47
CA GLN A 203 4.26 -12.11 2.91
C GLN A 203 2.79 -12.30 2.55
N ALA A 204 1.89 -11.55 3.19
CA ALA A 204 0.46 -11.62 2.90
C ALA A 204 0.06 -10.82 1.67
N ILE A 205 0.90 -9.87 1.21
CA ILE A 205 0.59 -8.99 0.09
C ILE A 205 1.17 -9.61 -1.19
N ALA A 206 0.28 -10.11 -2.03
CA ALA A 206 0.58 -10.66 -3.34
C ALA A 206 0.37 -9.65 -4.47
N ILE A 207 -0.55 -8.68 -4.30
CA ILE A 207 -0.85 -7.71 -5.35
C ILE A 207 0.35 -6.80 -5.65
N SER A 208 0.60 -6.57 -6.93
CA SER A 208 1.64 -5.68 -7.46
C SER A 208 1.08 -4.69 -8.48
N CYS A 209 1.77 -3.58 -8.71
CA CYS A 209 1.37 -2.61 -9.74
C CYS A 209 1.29 -3.25 -11.13
N THR A 210 2.17 -4.23 -11.40
CA THR A 210 2.28 -4.88 -12.69
C THR A 210 1.13 -5.84 -12.99
N ASP A 211 0.36 -6.26 -11.98
CA ASP A 211 -0.81 -7.11 -12.18
C ASP A 211 -1.94 -6.39 -12.92
N CYS A 212 -1.96 -5.05 -12.87
CA CYS A 212 -2.94 -4.25 -13.60
C CYS A 212 -2.29 -3.38 -14.70
N HIS A 213 -1.13 -2.78 -14.42
CA HIS A 213 -0.53 -1.80 -15.31
C HIS A 213 0.37 -2.40 -16.40
N ARG A 214 0.75 -3.69 -16.32
CA ARG A 214 1.49 -4.39 -17.39
C ARG A 214 0.65 -5.50 -18.05
N GLN A 215 -0.66 -5.41 -17.92
CA GLN A 215 -1.62 -6.35 -18.48
C GLN A 215 -2.59 -5.61 -19.41
N PRO A 216 -2.27 -5.53 -20.72
CA PRO A 216 -3.11 -4.82 -21.68
C PRO A 216 -4.55 -5.33 -21.69
N GLY A 217 -5.50 -4.41 -21.64
CA GLY A 217 -6.94 -4.74 -21.62
C GLY A 217 -7.48 -5.04 -20.22
N THR A 218 -6.70 -4.88 -19.16
CA THR A 218 -7.22 -4.96 -17.79
C THR A 218 -8.28 -3.88 -17.54
N VAL A 219 -9.42 -4.32 -17.00
CA VAL A 219 -10.55 -3.47 -16.62
C VAL A 219 -10.87 -3.69 -15.15
N VAL A 220 -10.95 -2.62 -14.37
CA VAL A 220 -11.31 -2.65 -12.96
C VAL A 220 -12.54 -1.77 -12.77
N ARG A 221 -13.61 -2.32 -12.20
CA ARG A 221 -14.91 -1.63 -12.04
C ARG A 221 -15.45 -0.97 -13.32
N GLY A 222 -15.19 -1.59 -14.47
CA GLY A 222 -15.60 -1.06 -15.78
C GLY A 222 -14.71 0.07 -16.32
N LEU A 223 -13.60 0.38 -15.66
CA LEU A 223 -12.60 1.35 -16.11
C LEU A 223 -11.41 0.64 -16.73
N GLU A 224 -11.02 1.05 -17.94
CA GLU A 224 -9.78 0.59 -18.56
C GLU A 224 -8.57 1.11 -17.77
N VAL A 225 -7.68 0.22 -17.38
CA VAL A 225 -6.50 0.58 -16.58
C VAL A 225 -5.43 1.22 -17.47
N PRO A 226 -4.87 2.39 -17.10
CA PRO A 226 -3.75 2.97 -17.81
C PRO A 226 -2.52 2.04 -17.92
N GLN A 227 -2.12 1.81 -19.17
CA GLN A 227 -0.88 1.22 -19.67
C GLN A 227 0.43 1.68 -19.01
N TYR A 228 1.22 0.80 -18.41
CA TYR A 228 2.65 1.03 -18.24
C TYR A 228 3.32 1.19 -19.60
N GLN A 229 3.89 2.36 -19.86
CA GLN A 229 4.56 2.72 -21.12
C GLN A 229 6.08 2.60 -20.96
N THR A 230 6.77 2.08 -21.97
CA THR A 230 8.24 2.00 -22.04
C THR A 230 8.80 2.59 -23.33
N GLY A 231 10.10 2.85 -23.36
CA GLY A 231 10.79 3.36 -24.55
C GLY A 231 10.58 4.85 -24.78
N GLY A 232 10.51 5.28 -26.05
CA GLY A 232 10.43 6.69 -26.44
C GLY A 232 9.14 7.42 -26.02
N GLU A 233 8.15 6.69 -25.47
CA GLU A 233 6.88 7.24 -24.98
C GLU A 233 6.96 7.67 -23.50
N ASN A 234 7.84 7.05 -22.71
CA ASN A 234 8.11 7.42 -21.32
C ASN A 234 9.56 7.11 -20.95
N VAL A 235 10.41 8.13 -21.03
CA VAL A 235 11.85 8.01 -20.77
C VAL A 235 12.15 7.57 -19.34
N SER A 236 11.35 7.99 -18.36
CA SER A 236 11.59 7.69 -16.95
C SER A 236 11.46 6.20 -16.68
N HIS A 237 10.42 5.57 -17.20
CA HIS A 237 10.27 4.12 -17.13
C HIS A 237 11.42 3.39 -17.84
N ALA A 238 11.78 3.82 -19.05
CA ALA A 238 12.85 3.19 -19.82
C ALA A 238 14.22 3.23 -19.12
N LEU A 239 14.49 4.28 -18.33
CA LEU A 239 15.77 4.45 -17.63
C LEU A 239 15.80 3.81 -16.24
N HIS A 240 14.65 3.69 -15.57
CA HIS A 240 14.62 3.37 -14.14
C HIS A 240 13.95 2.05 -13.77
N GLU A 241 13.29 1.36 -14.71
CA GLU A 241 12.46 0.19 -14.37
C GLU A 241 13.23 -0.96 -13.69
N GLU A 242 14.52 -1.08 -13.97
CA GLU A 242 15.37 -2.11 -13.36
C GLU A 242 15.78 -1.72 -11.94
N SER A 243 15.94 -0.43 -11.65
CA SER A 243 16.53 0.06 -10.39
C SER A 243 15.51 0.56 -9.37
N LEU A 244 14.39 1.14 -9.83
CA LEU A 244 13.38 1.77 -8.97
C LEU A 244 12.11 0.92 -8.91
N ASP A 245 11.58 0.73 -7.71
CA ASP A 245 10.22 0.26 -7.52
C ASP A 245 9.22 1.36 -7.89
N CYS A 246 8.03 0.98 -8.37
CA CYS A 246 7.01 1.95 -8.78
C CYS A 246 6.69 2.96 -7.65
N THR A 247 6.75 2.53 -6.39
CA THR A 247 6.50 3.39 -5.23
C THR A 247 7.47 4.55 -5.11
N ALA A 248 8.73 4.37 -5.53
CA ALA A 248 9.76 5.41 -5.44
C ALA A 248 9.40 6.68 -6.22
N CYS A 249 8.60 6.55 -7.28
CA CYS A 249 8.13 7.68 -8.09
C CYS A 249 6.65 8.02 -7.86
N HIS A 250 5.81 7.02 -7.60
CA HIS A 250 4.35 7.19 -7.60
C HIS A 250 3.70 7.40 -6.23
N ILE A 251 4.45 7.31 -5.12
CA ILE A 251 3.97 7.75 -3.80
C ILE A 251 4.26 9.24 -3.63
N GLU A 252 3.23 10.04 -3.36
CA GLU A 252 3.32 11.49 -3.24
C GLU A 252 3.74 11.96 -1.84
N TRP A 253 3.07 11.46 -0.83
CA TRP A 253 3.25 11.90 0.56
C TRP A 253 3.08 10.70 1.50
N ASN A 254 3.54 10.86 2.75
CA ASN A 254 3.42 9.81 3.73
C ASN A 254 2.99 10.38 5.08
N TYR A 255 2.16 9.62 5.80
CA TYR A 255 1.92 9.90 7.21
C TYR A 255 3.18 9.53 8.01
N ASN A 256 3.78 10.51 8.70
CA ASN A 256 4.93 10.24 9.56
C ASN A 256 4.48 9.64 10.90
N CYS A 257 5.34 8.86 11.55
CA CYS A 257 4.93 8.14 12.76
C CYS A 257 5.09 8.98 14.05
N TYR A 258 5.28 10.31 13.94
CA TYR A 258 5.41 11.20 15.10
C TYR A 258 4.14 11.14 15.95
N GLY A 259 4.32 11.07 17.27
CA GLY A 259 3.20 11.02 18.23
C GLY A 259 2.48 9.66 18.36
N CYS A 260 2.89 8.64 17.60
CA CYS A 260 2.26 7.30 17.62
C CYS A 260 3.08 6.23 18.38
N HIS A 261 4.42 6.22 18.28
CA HIS A 261 5.32 5.17 18.81
C HIS A 261 6.23 5.60 19.99
N GLY A 262 5.73 6.42 20.91
CA GLY A 262 6.46 6.78 22.13
C GLY A 262 5.86 8.00 22.82
N TYR A 263 5.68 7.91 24.14
CA TYR A 263 5.04 8.94 24.95
C TYR A 263 6.07 9.90 25.56
N ASP A 264 5.88 11.18 25.27
CA ASP A 264 5.92 12.22 26.29
C ASP A 264 4.67 13.09 26.06
N GLU A 265 3.59 12.77 26.78
CA GLU A 265 2.31 13.49 26.69
C GLU A 265 2.47 15.00 26.95
N ALA A 266 3.56 15.41 27.62
CA ALA A 266 3.87 16.81 27.88
C ALA A 266 4.58 17.52 26.70
N ALA A 267 5.24 16.80 25.79
CA ALA A 267 6.00 17.37 24.68
C ALA A 267 5.27 17.30 23.33
N GLN A 268 4.47 16.26 23.11
CA GLN A 268 3.67 16.05 21.89
C GLN A 268 2.38 15.30 22.30
N PRO A 269 1.19 15.94 22.29
CA PRO A 269 -0.04 15.26 22.66
C PRO A 269 -0.32 14.08 21.72
N LYS A 270 -0.94 13.02 22.24
CA LYS A 270 -1.44 11.90 21.41
C LYS A 270 -2.28 12.44 20.27
N GLY A 271 -1.99 11.97 19.05
CA GLY A 271 -2.71 12.42 17.87
C GLY A 271 -2.16 13.71 17.26
N TYR A 272 -0.92 14.13 17.60
CA TYR A 272 -0.22 15.10 16.75
C TYR A 272 0.06 14.46 15.39
N GLN A 273 -0.85 14.69 14.44
CA GLN A 273 -0.70 14.28 13.05
C GLN A 273 0.20 15.31 12.36
N SER A 274 1.51 15.08 12.31
CA SER A 274 2.31 15.75 11.29
C SER A 274 2.17 14.95 9.99
N PHE A 275 1.51 15.55 9.02
CA PHE A 275 1.60 15.04 7.66
C PHE A 275 2.93 15.47 7.09
N ASP A 276 3.71 14.51 6.62
CA ASP A 276 5.00 14.80 6.04
C ASP A 276 4.97 14.60 4.53
N THR A 277 5.59 15.53 3.83
CA THR A 277 5.96 15.33 2.44
C THR A 277 7.31 14.63 2.32
N GLU A 278 8.05 14.47 3.43
CA GLU A 278 9.31 13.74 3.51
C GLU A 278 9.09 12.24 3.29
N VAL A 279 9.07 11.89 2.02
CA VAL A 279 9.20 10.53 1.53
C VAL A 279 10.67 10.27 1.30
N HIS A 280 11.16 9.12 1.79
CA HIS A 280 12.57 8.76 1.64
C HIS A 280 12.73 7.49 0.84
N LEU A 281 13.93 7.29 0.28
CA LEU A 281 14.27 6.13 -0.54
C LEU A 281 15.37 5.28 0.09
N ALA A 282 15.19 3.96 0.03
CA ALA A 282 16.18 2.95 0.42
C ALA A 282 16.06 1.69 -0.45
N VAL A 283 17.06 0.82 -0.40
CA VAL A 283 17.08 -0.45 -1.15
C VAL A 283 16.26 -1.49 -0.40
N ASP A 284 15.18 -1.95 -1.05
CA ASP A 284 14.32 -3.03 -0.57
C ASP A 284 14.91 -4.39 -0.94
N PRO A 285 15.40 -5.18 0.03
CA PRO A 285 16.10 -6.43 -0.24
C PRO A 285 15.19 -7.50 -0.83
N ALA A 286 13.86 -7.40 -0.62
CA ALA A 286 12.91 -8.34 -1.17
C ALA A 286 12.72 -8.17 -2.68
N LYS A 287 12.99 -6.97 -3.20
CA LYS A 287 12.77 -6.61 -4.60
C LYS A 287 14.07 -6.32 -5.36
N ASP A 288 15.18 -6.13 -4.63
CA ASP A 288 16.46 -5.63 -5.14
C ASP A 288 16.28 -4.30 -5.89
N LYS A 289 15.46 -3.40 -5.33
CA LYS A 289 15.09 -2.11 -5.93
C LYS A 289 15.04 -1.01 -4.89
N VAL A 290 15.28 0.22 -5.32
CA VAL A 290 15.05 1.40 -4.49
C VAL A 290 13.55 1.65 -4.37
N ALA A 291 13.04 1.71 -3.15
CA ALA A 291 11.62 1.87 -2.85
C ALA A 291 11.41 2.90 -1.74
N THR A 292 10.16 3.32 -1.58
CA THR A 292 9.75 4.25 -0.53
C THR A 292 9.90 3.63 0.86
N VAL A 293 10.51 4.40 1.76
CA VAL A 293 10.58 4.14 3.20
C VAL A 293 10.03 5.33 3.98
N VAL A 294 9.57 5.04 5.20
CA VAL A 294 9.09 6.03 6.16
C VAL A 294 9.98 6.06 7.38
N HIS A 295 10.19 7.26 7.90
CA HIS A 295 10.86 7.44 9.18
C HIS A 295 9.86 7.23 10.31
N ALA A 296 10.20 6.32 11.22
CA ALA A 296 9.49 6.07 12.45
C ALA A 296 10.26 6.75 13.60
N PRO A 297 9.86 7.96 14.02
CA PRO A 297 10.40 8.59 15.22
C PRO A 297 9.94 7.81 16.45
N MET A 298 10.81 6.94 16.93
CA MET A 298 10.61 6.19 18.17
C MET A 298 11.15 7.00 19.35
N SER A 299 10.66 6.73 20.57
CA SER A 299 11.21 7.40 21.75
C SER A 299 12.72 7.13 21.85
N ARG A 300 13.49 8.13 22.35
CA ARG A 300 14.95 8.02 22.46
C ARG A 300 15.41 6.76 23.18
N THR A 301 14.59 6.24 24.07
CA THR A 301 14.70 4.88 24.60
C THR A 301 13.36 4.17 24.49
N VAL A 302 13.34 3.02 23.82
CA VAL A 302 12.23 2.07 23.84
C VAL A 302 12.81 0.78 24.42
N GLY A 303 12.31 0.36 25.58
CA GLY A 303 12.73 -0.90 26.17
C GLY A 303 14.23 -1.07 26.43
N GLY A 304 14.92 0.00 26.81
CA GLY A 304 16.36 -0.02 27.07
C GLY A 304 17.27 -0.01 25.85
N ARG A 305 16.72 0.00 24.62
CA ARG A 305 17.46 0.33 23.39
C ARG A 305 17.34 1.82 23.08
N GLU A 306 18.46 2.44 22.72
CA GLU A 306 18.49 3.84 22.34
C GLU A 306 18.12 3.99 20.85
N TYR A 307 17.04 4.72 20.56
CA TYR A 307 16.61 5.08 19.21
C TYR A 307 16.74 6.60 19.03
N ALA A 308 17.90 7.15 19.36
CA ALA A 308 18.18 8.58 19.28
C ALA A 308 17.90 9.21 17.90
N TYR A 309 17.87 8.38 16.85
CA TYR A 309 17.58 8.76 15.46
C TYR A 309 16.30 8.12 14.90
N GLY A 310 15.45 7.48 15.74
CA GLY A 310 14.27 6.74 15.30
C GLY A 310 14.61 5.41 14.62
N ALA A 311 13.77 4.98 13.68
CA ALA A 311 14.00 3.84 12.80
C ALA A 311 13.37 4.04 11.42
N TRP A 312 13.69 3.15 10.49
CA TRP A 312 13.19 3.14 9.12
C TRP A 312 12.34 1.90 8.85
N ALA A 313 11.26 2.05 8.09
CA ALA A 313 10.44 0.92 7.68
C ALA A 313 9.96 1.10 6.23
N PHE A 314 9.87 0.01 5.48
CA PHE A 314 9.14 0.03 4.20
C PHE A 314 7.66 -0.07 4.50
N LYS A 315 6.93 1.02 4.24
CA LYS A 315 5.48 1.05 4.30
C LYS A 315 4.96 1.76 3.07
N ASN A 316 4.07 1.10 2.33
CA ASN A 316 3.30 1.76 1.29
C ASN A 316 2.09 2.45 1.93
N ARG A 317 2.09 3.78 1.98
CA ARG A 317 0.98 4.57 2.55
C ARG A 317 -0.20 4.73 1.59
N HIS A 318 -0.17 4.13 0.40
CA HIS A 318 -1.28 4.14 -0.58
C HIS A 318 -1.66 5.53 -1.13
N ALA A 319 -0.89 6.58 -0.82
CA ALA A 319 -0.97 7.93 -1.39
C ALA A 319 -0.39 7.99 -2.81
N LEU A 320 -1.02 7.25 -3.73
CA LEU A 320 -0.57 7.08 -5.11
C LEU A 320 -1.04 8.23 -6.01
N GLN A 321 -0.15 8.70 -6.90
CA GLN A 321 -0.41 9.78 -7.85
C GLN A 321 -0.09 9.42 -9.31
N VAL A 322 -0.76 10.10 -10.25
CA VAL A 322 -0.58 9.90 -11.70
C VAL A 322 0.73 10.53 -12.13
N ALA A 323 0.99 11.77 -11.68
CA ALA A 323 2.24 12.45 -11.93
C ALA A 323 3.32 11.81 -11.06
N PRO A 324 4.43 11.31 -11.64
CA PRO A 324 5.54 10.84 -10.83
C PRO A 324 6.22 12.02 -10.14
N ARG A 325 7.02 11.73 -9.11
CA ARG A 325 7.97 12.68 -8.53
C ARG A 325 8.83 13.38 -9.59
N SER A 326 9.23 14.60 -9.28
CA SER A 326 10.09 15.37 -10.18
C SER A 326 11.50 14.76 -10.26
N CYS A 327 12.15 14.92 -11.41
CA CYS A 327 13.54 14.50 -11.55
C CYS A 327 14.47 15.30 -10.61
N GLU A 328 14.11 16.53 -10.27
CA GLU A 328 14.92 17.43 -9.43
C GLU A 328 15.09 16.90 -8.00
N GLU A 329 14.07 16.28 -7.42
CA GLU A 329 14.11 15.71 -6.06
C GLU A 329 15.25 14.68 -5.91
N CYS A 330 15.49 13.86 -6.93
CA CYS A 330 16.55 12.84 -6.91
C CYS A 330 17.87 13.36 -7.49
N HIS A 331 17.82 14.03 -8.64
CA HIS A 331 19.01 14.33 -9.44
C HIS A 331 19.63 15.70 -9.16
N ALA A 332 18.89 16.67 -8.63
CA ALA A 332 19.44 17.99 -8.32
C ALA A 332 19.60 18.19 -6.80
N ASP A 333 18.51 18.00 -6.06
CA ASP A 333 18.46 18.18 -4.61
C ASP A 333 19.07 16.97 -3.89
N GLY A 334 18.54 15.78 -4.17
CA GLY A 334 18.97 14.53 -3.53
C GLY A 334 18.46 14.37 -2.10
N SER A 335 17.63 15.30 -1.60
CA SER A 335 17.07 15.30 -0.24
C SER A 335 16.17 14.09 0.05
N ILE A 336 15.64 13.46 -1.00
CA ILE A 336 14.84 12.23 -0.89
C ILE A 336 15.69 11.02 -0.44
N PHE A 337 17.01 11.07 -0.65
CA PHE A 337 17.93 10.07 -0.13
C PHE A 337 18.28 10.39 1.32
N ILE A 338 18.35 9.34 2.14
CA ILE A 338 18.55 9.49 3.59
C ILE A 338 19.97 9.97 3.84
N ASP A 339 20.13 11.09 4.55
CA ASP A 339 21.44 11.65 4.86
C ASP A 339 22.17 10.86 5.98
N SER A 340 23.50 11.03 6.04
CA SER A 340 24.38 10.27 6.96
C SER A 340 24.04 10.42 8.45
N ARG A 341 23.37 11.51 8.86
CA ARG A 341 22.87 11.68 10.24
C ARG A 341 21.80 10.64 10.55
N TRP A 342 20.86 10.44 9.62
CA TRP A 342 19.70 9.57 9.82
C TRP A 342 19.95 8.12 9.43
N ARG A 343 21.01 7.82 8.66
CA ARG A 343 21.48 6.43 8.40
C ARG A 343 21.91 5.67 9.66
N ARG A 344 22.04 6.36 10.80
CA ARG A 344 22.32 5.75 12.11
C ARG A 344 21.10 5.03 12.69
N ALA A 345 19.91 5.39 12.22
CA ALA A 345 18.68 4.72 12.61
C ALA A 345 18.60 3.34 11.93
N PRO A 346 18.24 2.28 12.67
CA PRO A 346 18.10 0.95 12.07
C PRO A 346 16.84 0.85 11.21
N PHE A 347 16.84 -0.08 10.26
CA PHE A 347 15.60 -0.58 9.68
C PHE A 347 14.91 -1.51 10.69
N VAL A 348 13.59 -1.39 10.86
CA VAL A 348 12.78 -2.18 11.81
C VAL A 348 11.56 -2.77 11.14
N GLY A 349 11.24 -4.02 11.46
CA GLY A 349 10.08 -4.73 10.91
C GLY A 349 10.48 -5.73 9.84
N THR A 350 11.13 -6.83 10.20
CA THR A 350 11.48 -7.93 9.27
C THR A 350 12.19 -7.51 7.97
N PHE A 351 12.92 -6.39 7.99
CA PHE A 351 13.66 -5.85 6.84
C PHE A 351 15.16 -6.21 6.89
N SER A 352 15.46 -7.48 7.18
CA SER A 352 16.86 -7.95 7.19
C SER A 352 17.47 -7.75 5.81
N GLY A 353 18.63 -7.07 5.75
CA GLY A 353 19.34 -6.78 4.50
C GLY A 353 18.89 -5.51 3.79
N ALA A 354 18.00 -4.70 4.37
CA ALA A 354 17.72 -3.37 3.83
C ALA A 354 18.94 -2.46 3.95
N GLU A 355 19.19 -1.69 2.90
CA GLU A 355 20.36 -0.83 2.79
C GLU A 355 19.96 0.58 2.38
N PHE A 356 20.71 1.57 2.85
CA PHE A 356 20.60 2.92 2.32
C PHE A 356 21.25 2.98 0.94
N VAL A 357 20.72 3.85 0.07
CA VAL A 357 21.39 4.12 -1.21
C VAL A 357 22.77 4.72 -0.92
N ALA A 358 23.82 4.13 -1.50
CA ALA A 358 25.20 4.55 -1.27
C ALA A 358 25.43 6.01 -1.71
N ASP A 359 26.25 6.75 -0.97
CA ASP A 359 26.53 8.16 -1.29
C ASP A 359 27.22 8.28 -2.66
N GLU A 360 28.08 7.33 -3.01
CA GLU A 360 28.72 7.28 -4.32
C GLU A 360 27.70 7.10 -5.46
N THR A 361 26.64 6.33 -5.21
CA THR A 361 25.53 6.16 -6.17
C THR A 361 24.75 7.45 -6.29
N VAL A 362 24.41 8.10 -5.17
CA VAL A 362 23.70 9.38 -5.15
C VAL A 362 24.52 10.44 -5.89
N ASP A 363 25.80 10.60 -5.56
CA ASP A 363 26.71 11.56 -6.19
C ASP A 363 26.88 11.31 -7.69
N ALA A 364 26.89 10.04 -8.12
CA ALA A 364 27.01 9.69 -9.53
C ALA A 364 25.78 10.05 -10.37
N ILE A 365 24.58 10.06 -9.77
CA ILE A 365 23.34 10.42 -10.47
C ILE A 365 23.00 11.90 -10.34
N ARG A 366 23.68 12.63 -9.45
CA ARG A 366 23.45 14.06 -9.27
C ARG A 366 24.00 14.85 -10.45
N VAL A 367 23.17 15.75 -10.96
CA VAL A 367 23.49 16.72 -12.00
C VAL A 367 23.09 18.11 -11.50
N SER A 368 23.68 19.18 -12.06
CA SER A 368 23.23 20.53 -11.71
C SER A 368 21.75 20.69 -12.02
N ARG A 369 21.04 21.57 -11.32
CA ARG A 369 19.61 21.80 -11.57
C ARG A 369 19.35 22.22 -13.02
N GLU A 370 20.24 23.04 -13.59
CA GLU A 370 20.19 23.47 -14.99
C GLU A 370 20.40 22.28 -15.94
N ALA A 371 21.30 21.36 -15.61
CA ALA A 371 21.52 20.14 -16.38
C ALA A 371 20.33 19.16 -16.25
N ALA A 372 19.74 19.02 -15.07
CA ALA A 372 18.53 18.23 -14.84
C ALA A 372 17.34 18.75 -15.65
N LEU A 373 17.11 20.07 -15.61
CA LEU A 373 16.06 20.75 -16.37
C LEU A 373 16.33 20.67 -17.88
N ALA A 374 17.58 20.82 -18.33
CA ALA A 374 17.95 20.67 -19.73
C ALA A 374 17.76 19.23 -20.24
N LEU A 375 18.08 18.21 -19.42
CA LEU A 375 17.82 16.81 -19.72
C LEU A 375 16.32 16.54 -19.80
N ALA A 376 15.54 17.00 -18.82
CA ALA A 376 14.07 16.86 -18.82
C ALA A 376 13.44 17.53 -20.05
N ALA A 377 13.87 18.74 -20.40
CA ALA A 377 13.42 19.47 -21.59
C ALA A 377 13.86 18.81 -22.91
N TRP A 378 14.99 18.11 -22.94
CA TRP A 378 15.47 17.39 -24.12
C TRP A 378 14.63 16.15 -24.42
N PHE A 379 14.15 15.45 -23.39
CA PHE A 379 13.32 14.25 -23.54
C PHE A 379 11.81 14.53 -23.61
N MET A 380 11.34 15.70 -23.13
CA MET A 380 9.91 16.06 -23.10
C MET A 380 9.64 17.41 -23.79
N PRO A 381 9.65 17.46 -25.15
CA PRO A 381 9.51 18.72 -25.87
C PRO A 381 8.12 19.37 -25.80
N GLU A 382 7.08 18.70 -25.27
CA GLU A 382 5.67 19.15 -25.38
C GLU A 382 4.89 19.26 -24.05
N ARG A 383 5.53 19.49 -22.89
CA ARG A 383 4.80 19.91 -21.67
C ARG A 383 5.16 21.33 -21.22
N ASP A 384 4.22 22.22 -21.52
CA ASP A 384 3.97 23.59 -21.05
C ASP A 384 5.06 24.65 -21.25
N GLN A 385 4.73 25.61 -22.13
CA GLN A 385 5.45 26.87 -22.36
C GLN A 385 5.64 27.70 -21.07
N ALA A 386 4.88 27.43 -20.00
CA ALA A 386 5.05 28.04 -18.68
C ALA A 386 6.39 27.65 -18.01
N THR A 387 6.83 26.40 -18.15
CA THR A 387 8.09 25.91 -17.58
C THR A 387 9.30 26.43 -18.36
N ALA A 388 9.15 26.57 -19.69
CA ALA A 388 10.17 27.15 -20.55
C ALA A 388 10.40 28.65 -20.28
N GLN A 389 9.35 29.41 -19.96
CA GLN A 389 9.47 30.82 -19.56
C GLN A 389 10.14 30.98 -18.20
N ALA A 390 9.87 30.10 -17.23
CA ALA A 390 10.57 30.11 -15.93
C ALA A 390 12.07 29.80 -16.06
N ALA A 391 12.44 28.89 -16.96
CA ALA A 391 13.84 28.56 -17.25
C ALA A 391 14.61 29.70 -17.93
N GLN A 392 13.94 30.53 -18.75
CA GLN A 392 14.55 31.67 -19.43
C GLN A 392 14.91 32.83 -18.48
N VAL A 393 14.14 33.01 -17.40
CA VAL A 393 14.38 34.05 -16.38
C VAL A 393 15.54 33.66 -15.45
N SER A 394 15.86 32.37 -15.33
CA SER A 394 16.90 31.86 -14.43
C SER A 394 18.33 31.93 -14.99
N LEU A 395 18.52 32.35 -16.25
CA LEU A 395 19.83 32.43 -16.90
C LEU A 395 20.48 33.83 -16.84
N ASP A 396 19.77 34.84 -16.30
CA ASP A 396 20.31 36.17 -16.03
C ASP A 396 21.17 36.12 -14.75
N GLY A 397 22.39 35.60 -14.86
CA GLY A 397 23.33 35.55 -13.73
C GLY A 397 24.57 34.66 -13.91
N VAL A 398 24.73 33.98 -15.05
CA VAL A 398 25.90 33.13 -15.32
C VAL A 398 27.05 33.99 -15.87
N GLU A 399 28.23 33.90 -15.24
CA GLU A 399 29.42 34.64 -15.68
C GLU A 399 29.94 34.16 -17.05
N GLU A 400 30.51 35.08 -17.82
CA GLU A 400 30.85 34.96 -19.25
C GLU A 400 31.81 33.80 -19.60
N GLY A 401 32.48 33.21 -18.59
CA GLY A 401 33.42 32.09 -18.73
C GLY A 401 32.77 30.72 -18.95
N ASP A 402 31.58 30.46 -18.41
CA ASP A 402 30.90 29.16 -18.49
C ASP A 402 30.20 28.91 -19.84
N HIS A 403 29.96 29.99 -20.60
CA HIS A 403 29.39 29.91 -21.94
C HIS A 403 30.31 29.23 -22.96
N VAL A 404 31.64 29.25 -22.76
CA VAL A 404 32.57 28.64 -23.71
C VAL A 404 32.58 27.12 -23.58
N ALA A 405 32.63 26.59 -22.36
CA ALA A 405 32.60 25.14 -22.12
C ALA A 405 31.27 24.52 -22.57
N VAL A 406 30.14 25.17 -22.25
CA VAL A 406 28.80 24.71 -22.66
C VAL A 406 28.61 24.83 -24.17
N ARG A 407 29.10 25.90 -24.83
CA ARG A 407 29.03 26.02 -26.30
C ARG A 407 29.94 25.03 -27.02
N TRP A 408 31.12 24.72 -26.47
CA TRP A 408 31.99 23.69 -27.02
C TRP A 408 31.41 22.29 -26.84
N ALA A 409 30.83 21.96 -25.67
CA ALA A 409 30.13 20.69 -25.45
C ALA A 409 28.92 20.55 -26.37
N LEU A 410 28.11 21.59 -26.52
CA LEU A 410 26.96 21.62 -27.43
C LEU A 410 27.38 21.53 -28.90
N TRP A 411 28.50 22.13 -29.32
CA TRP A 411 29.03 21.99 -30.68
C TRP A 411 29.60 20.59 -30.92
N PHE A 412 30.34 20.02 -29.96
CA PHE A 412 30.86 18.65 -30.02
C PHE A 412 29.71 17.63 -30.10
N TYR A 413 28.64 17.83 -29.34
CA TYR A 413 27.48 16.93 -29.37
C TYR A 413 26.58 17.13 -30.59
N ARG A 414 26.33 18.37 -31.05
CA ARG A 414 25.45 18.63 -32.22
C ARG A 414 26.11 18.36 -33.56
N VAL A 415 27.44 18.41 -33.66
CA VAL A 415 28.14 18.26 -34.95
C VAL A 415 28.86 16.92 -35.01
N LEU A 416 29.57 16.53 -33.96
CA LEU A 416 30.48 15.38 -33.99
C LEU A 416 29.73 14.05 -33.81
N ILE A 417 28.70 13.98 -32.96
CA ILE A 417 27.92 12.75 -32.76
C ILE A 417 27.06 12.38 -33.99
N PRO A 418 26.35 13.32 -34.65
CA PRO A 418 25.68 13.01 -35.91
C PRO A 418 26.64 12.62 -37.04
N LEU A 419 27.89 13.12 -37.03
CA LEU A 419 28.92 12.71 -37.99
C LEU A 419 29.47 11.31 -37.69
N VAL A 420 29.64 10.95 -36.41
CA VAL A 420 30.08 9.60 -36.00
C VAL A 420 28.99 8.57 -36.22
N ILE A 421 27.74 8.88 -35.84
CA ILE A 421 26.56 8.04 -36.07
C ILE A 421 26.25 7.97 -37.57
N GLY A 422 26.29 9.09 -38.29
CA GLY A 422 26.12 9.15 -39.75
C GLY A 422 27.20 8.38 -40.52
N GLY A 423 28.45 8.42 -40.04
CA GLY A 423 29.56 7.62 -40.57
C GLY A 423 29.38 6.12 -40.32
N PHE A 424 28.90 5.73 -39.14
CA PHE A 424 28.57 4.35 -38.80
C PHE A 424 27.40 3.81 -39.63
N ILE A 425 26.34 4.61 -39.82
CA ILE A 425 25.20 4.26 -40.67
C ILE A 425 25.63 4.13 -42.14
N LEU A 426 26.50 5.02 -42.65
CA LEU A 426 27.03 4.92 -44.01
C LEU A 426 27.88 3.66 -44.22
N LEU A 427 28.70 3.27 -43.24
CA LEU A 427 29.48 2.02 -43.29
C LEU A 427 28.59 0.78 -43.26
N ILE A 428 27.52 0.77 -42.46
CA ILE A 428 26.54 -0.32 -42.43
C ILE A 428 25.78 -0.41 -43.76
N VAL A 429 25.34 0.72 -44.32
CA VAL A 429 24.64 0.77 -45.62
C VAL A 429 25.55 0.34 -46.76
N LEU A 430 26.84 0.71 -46.75
CA LEU A 430 27.82 0.27 -47.75
C LEU A 430 28.15 -1.22 -47.64
N ASP A 431 28.24 -1.79 -46.42
CA ASP A 431 28.44 -3.23 -46.20
C ASP A 431 27.21 -4.05 -46.67
N VAL A 432 26.00 -3.58 -46.38
CA VAL A 432 24.74 -4.20 -46.86
C VAL A 432 24.63 -4.14 -48.39
N ARG A 433 25.05 -3.04 -49.03
CA ARG A 433 25.10 -2.95 -50.51
C ARG A 433 26.16 -3.85 -51.13
N ARG A 434 27.33 -4.01 -50.49
CA ARG A 434 28.41 -4.88 -50.98
C ARG A 434 28.00 -6.36 -50.90
N ARG A 435 27.33 -6.77 -49.81
CA ARG A 435 26.77 -8.12 -49.65
C ARG A 435 25.62 -8.44 -50.61
N SER A 436 24.82 -7.44 -51.00
CA SER A 436 23.74 -7.64 -51.98
C SER A 436 24.24 -7.74 -53.43
N LEU A 437 25.35 -7.08 -53.77
CA LEU A 437 26.01 -7.21 -55.08
C LEU A 437 26.68 -8.59 -55.26
N HIS A 438 27.36 -9.12 -54.24
CA HIS A 438 27.92 -10.49 -54.31
C HIS A 438 26.87 -11.60 -54.37
N ARG A 439 25.66 -11.38 -53.84
CA ARG A 439 24.52 -12.33 -53.99
C ARG A 439 23.89 -12.33 -55.38
N ARG A 440 24.10 -11.30 -56.21
CA ARG A 440 23.61 -11.26 -57.59
C ARG A 440 24.57 -11.90 -58.60
N GLU A 441 25.87 -11.96 -58.31
CA GLU A 441 26.86 -12.63 -59.17
C GLU A 441 26.88 -14.16 -58.99
N GLY A 442 26.43 -14.67 -57.83
CA GLY A 442 26.39 -16.12 -57.55
C GLY A 442 25.16 -16.89 -58.06
N ARG A 443 24.36 -16.32 -58.96
CA ARG A 443 23.12 -16.94 -59.48
C ARG A 443 23.04 -17.04 -61.01
N ALA A 444 24.17 -16.88 -61.70
CA ALA A 444 24.29 -17.11 -63.13
C ALA A 444 25.43 -18.11 -63.42
N SER A 445 25.15 -19.40 -63.22
CA SER A 445 25.74 -20.55 -63.93
C SER A 445 24.96 -21.80 -63.56
#